data_AF-A0A960H6C9-F1
#
_entry.id   AF-A0A960H6C9-F1
#
_cell.length_a   1.000
_cell.length_b   1.000
_cell.length_c   1.000
_cell.angle_alpha   90.00
_cell.angle_beta   90.00
_cell.angle_gamma   90.00
#
_symmetry.space_group_name_H-M   'P 1'
#
loop_
_entity.id
_entity.type
_entity.pdbx_description
1 polymer ?
#
loop_
_entity_poly.entity_id
_entity_poly.type
_entity_poly.pdbx_seq_one_letter_code
_entity_poly.pdbx_strand_id
1 'polypeptide(L)' 'AGLSEPELSRLSSPVGLDLGARTPEETAVSIAAEIIARRWGGGGRPLSEIGGRIHHDDDGSASPPGELSDHLSRY' A
#
# COMPACT_ATOMS: atom_id res chain seq x y z
N ALA A 1 6.36 -15.38 33.15
CA ALA A 1 5.53 -15.51 31.94
C ALA A 1 6.17 -14.66 30.85
N GLY A 2 6.32 -15.19 29.63
CA GLY A 2 6.90 -14.51 28.48
C GLY A 2 6.19 -14.97 27.20
N LEU A 3 6.34 -14.19 26.12
CA LEU A 3 5.78 -14.52 24.81
C LEU A 3 6.63 -15.61 24.13
N SER A 4 5.98 -16.51 23.41
CA SER A 4 6.61 -17.49 22.51
C SER A 4 7.17 -16.81 21.25
N GLU A 5 8.13 -17.43 20.56
CA GLU A 5 8.64 -16.90 19.28
C GLU A 5 7.55 -16.56 18.23
N PRO A 6 6.49 -17.38 18.03
CA PRO A 6 5.41 -17.03 17.10
C PRO A 6 4.48 -15.90 17.59
N GLU A 7 4.51 -15.57 18.87
CA GLU A 7 3.82 -14.38 19.39
C GLU A 7 4.70 -13.13 19.20
N LEU A 8 6.01 -13.27 19.41
CA LEU A 8 6.96 -12.19 19.19
C LEU A 8 7.09 -11.81 17.71
N SER A 9 6.99 -12.77 16.79
CA SER A 9 7.07 -12.52 15.34
C SER A 9 5.92 -11.68 14.79
N ARG A 10 4.78 -11.63 15.51
CA ARG A 10 3.63 -10.79 15.16
C ARG A 10 3.75 -9.37 15.72
N LEU A 11 4.72 -9.12 16.60
CA LEU A 11 4.95 -7.80 17.17
C LEU A 11 5.68 -6.92 16.16
N SER A 12 5.08 -5.78 15.82
CA SER A 12 5.75 -4.71 15.07
C SER A 12 6.23 -3.64 16.05
N SER A 13 7.55 -3.46 16.14
CA SER A 13 8.17 -2.45 16.98
C SER A 13 9.46 -1.93 16.34
N PRO A 14 9.64 -0.61 16.19
CA PRO A 14 8.66 0.47 16.43
C PRO A 14 7.45 0.40 15.49
N VAL A 15 6.32 1.01 15.90
CA VAL A 15 5.08 1.08 15.11
C VAL A 15 4.87 2.50 14.59
N GLY A 16 4.37 2.60 13.36
CA GLY A 16 4.10 3.83 12.63
C GLY A 16 5.09 4.05 11.48
N LEU A 17 4.61 4.71 10.42
CA LEU A 17 5.47 5.22 9.37
C LEU A 17 6.41 6.31 9.89
N ASP A 18 7.57 6.47 9.25
CA ASP A 18 8.53 7.52 9.60
C ASP A 18 8.05 8.90 9.11
N LEU A 19 7.15 9.50 9.90
CA LEU A 19 6.60 10.84 9.66
C LEU A 19 7.31 11.92 10.50
N GLY A 20 8.28 11.56 11.34
CA GLY A 20 8.95 12.47 12.26
C GLY A 20 8.07 12.98 13.41
N ALA A 21 7.11 12.18 13.88
CA ALA A 21 6.16 12.53 14.94
C ALA A 21 6.84 12.96 16.26
N ARG A 22 6.29 14.01 16.88
CA ARG A 22 6.76 14.64 18.12
C ARG A 22 5.66 14.82 19.17
N THR A 23 4.40 14.79 18.75
CA THR A 23 3.23 14.81 19.65
C THR A 23 2.50 13.46 19.67
N PRO A 24 1.65 13.21 20.68
CA PRO A 24 0.79 12.03 20.69
C PRO A 24 -0.11 11.92 19.46
N GLU A 25 -0.67 13.05 18.98
CA GLU A 25 -1.53 13.10 17.81
C GLU A 25 -0.75 12.75 16.54
N GLU A 26 0.47 13.26 16.40
CA GLU A 26 1.36 12.92 15.28
C GLU A 26 1.74 11.43 15.30
N THR A 27 1.93 10.86 16.49
CA THR A 27 2.19 9.42 16.66
C THR A 27 0.95 8.60 16.29
N ALA A 28 -0.26 9.06 16.62
CA ALA A 28 -1.49 8.39 16.21
C ALA A 28 -1.63 8.38 14.68
N VAL A 29 -1.26 9.48 14.01
CA VAL A 29 -1.26 9.57 12.55
C VAL A 29 -0.22 8.62 11.93
N SER A 30 0.99 8.51 12.48
CA SER A 30 2.00 7.57 11.94
C SER A 30 1.54 6.11 12.01
N ILE A 31 0.89 5.72 13.10
CA ILE A 31 0.32 4.39 13.30
C ILE A 31 -0.84 4.15 12.32
N ALA A 32 -1.78 5.09 12.22
CA ALA A 32 -2.91 4.96 11.30
C ALA A 32 -2.45 4.85 9.84
N ALA A 33 -1.44 5.64 9.46
CA ALA A 33 -0.85 5.60 8.13
C ALA A 33 -0.20 4.24 7.82
N GLU A 34 0.51 3.63 8.78
CA GLU A 34 1.07 2.29 8.60
C GLU A 34 -0.01 1.22 8.42
N ILE A 35 -1.09 1.27 9.21
CA ILE A 35 -2.22 0.33 9.09
C ILE A 35 -2.84 0.38 7.69
N ILE A 36 -3.07 1.59 7.18
CA ILE A 36 -3.63 1.83 5.85
C ILE A 36 -2.64 1.34 4.78
N ALA A 37 -1.37 1.71 4.89
CA ALA A 37 -0.30 1.30 3.98
C ALA A 37 -0.23 -0.23 3.85
N ARG A 38 -0.18 -0.96 4.97
CA ARG A 38 -0.16 -2.43 4.98
C ARG A 38 -1.42 -3.04 4.38
N ARG A 39 -2.59 -2.42 4.59
CA ARG A 39 -3.87 -2.93 4.07
C ARG A 39 -3.99 -2.79 2.54
N TRP A 40 -3.44 -1.73 1.98
CA TRP A 40 -3.62 -1.39 0.56
C TRP A 40 -2.33 -1.45 -0.27
N GLY A 41 -1.25 -2.02 0.28
CA GLY A 41 0.05 -2.09 -0.40
C GLY A 41 0.75 -0.73 -0.59
N GLY A 42 0.35 0.29 0.16
CA GLY A 42 0.95 1.62 0.10
C GLY A 42 2.34 1.66 0.75
N GLY A 43 3.25 2.46 0.18
CA GLY A 43 4.63 2.59 0.69
C GLY A 43 4.90 3.78 1.62
N GLY A 44 3.90 4.65 1.86
CA GLY A 44 4.09 5.86 2.69
C GLY A 44 4.93 6.97 2.05
N ARG A 45 5.28 6.84 0.77
CA ARG A 45 6.06 7.83 0.02
C ARG A 45 5.18 8.98 -0.50
N PRO A 46 5.75 10.19 -0.72
CA PRO A 46 5.01 11.27 -1.35
C PRO A 46 4.43 10.86 -2.70
N LEU A 47 3.16 11.22 -2.95
CA LEU A 47 2.47 10.87 -4.21
C LEU A 47 3.18 11.42 -5.45
N SER A 48 3.90 12.54 -5.32
CA SER A 48 4.69 13.14 -6.40
C SER A 48 5.90 12.29 -6.82
N GLU A 49 6.33 11.34 -5.99
CA GLU A 49 7.46 10.47 -6.28
C GLU A 49 7.05 9.08 -6.80
N ILE A 50 5.74 8.81 -6.88
CA ILE A 50 5.19 7.56 -7.39
C ILE A 50 4.42 7.84 -8.69
N GLY A 51 4.55 6.93 -9.66
CA GLY A 51 3.77 6.97 -10.89
C GLY A 51 2.46 6.20 -10.72
N GLY A 52 1.41 6.61 -11.44
CA GLY A 52 0.13 5.92 -11.47
C GLY A 52 -0.94 6.58 -10.61
N ARG A 53 -2.05 5.86 -10.43
CA ARG A 53 -3.22 6.33 -9.67
C ARG A 53 -2.97 6.17 -8.17
N ILE A 54 -3.59 7.03 -7.37
CA ILE A 54 -3.52 6.96 -5.90
C ILE A 54 -4.19 5.70 -5.33
N HIS A 55 -5.11 5.11 -6.10
CA HIS A 55 -5.71 3.81 -5.83
C HIS A 55 -4.95 2.77 -6.62
N HIS A 56 -4.20 1.94 -5.90
CA HIS A 56 -3.64 0.71 -6.44
C HIS A 56 -4.79 -0.29 -6.39
N ASP A 57 -5.64 -0.29 -7.41
CA ASP A 57 -6.61 -1.36 -7.57
C ASP A 57 -5.82 -2.66 -7.68
N ASP A 58 -6.38 -3.76 -7.16
CA ASP A 58 -5.91 -5.13 -7.35
C ASP A 58 -5.87 -5.36 -8.87
N ASP A 59 -4.77 -5.00 -9.53
CA ASP A 59 -4.71 -4.84 -10.98
C ASP A 59 -4.52 -6.20 -11.65
N GLY A 60 -5.51 -7.08 -11.43
CA GLY A 60 -5.85 -8.19 -12.30
C GLY A 60 -6.46 -7.72 -13.64
N SER A 61 -6.51 -6.41 -13.92
CA SER A 61 -6.91 -5.88 -15.22
C SER A 61 -5.71 -5.49 -16.07
N ALA A 62 -4.84 -6.47 -16.33
CA ALA A 62 -4.14 -6.49 -17.61
C ALA A 62 -5.22 -6.53 -18.71
N SER A 63 -5.66 -5.37 -19.19
CA SER A 63 -6.30 -5.29 -20.49
C SER A 63 -5.28 -5.82 -21.50
N PRO A 64 -5.56 -6.93 -22.22
CA PRO A 64 -4.63 -7.39 -23.22
C PRO A 64 -4.47 -6.30 -24.30
N PRO A 65 -3.24 -5.94 -24.67
CA PRO A 65 -3.04 -5.07 -25.82
C PRO A 65 -3.43 -5.85 -27.09
N GLY A 66 -4.54 -5.48 -27.74
CA GLY A 66 -4.67 -5.71 -29.19
C GLY A 66 -5.96 -6.31 -29.77
N GLU A 67 -7.09 -6.44 -29.07
CA GLU A 67 -8.32 -6.95 -29.70
C GLU A 67 -9.23 -5.88 -30.35
N LEU A 68 -8.66 -4.80 -30.90
CA LEU A 68 -9.42 -3.86 -31.75
C LEU A 68 -9.11 -3.97 -33.25
N SER A 69 -8.13 -4.80 -33.65
CA SER A 69 -7.74 -4.91 -35.07
C SER A 69 -8.50 -5.97 -35.88
N ASP A 70 -9.31 -6.84 -35.26
CA ASP A 70 -9.90 -7.99 -35.97
C ASP A 70 -11.33 -7.76 -36.50
N HIS A 71 -11.92 -6.58 -36.27
CA HIS A 71 -13.31 -6.29 -36.66
C HIS A 71 -13.47 -5.42 -37.91
N LEU A 72 -12.37 -4.99 -38.55
CA LEU A 72 -12.41 -4.13 -39.74
C LEU A 72 -12.01 -4.85 -41.05
N SER A 73 -11.71 -6.16 -41.02
CA SER A 73 -11.48 -6.99 -42.22
C SER A 73 -12.74 -7.70 -42.73
N ARG A 74 -13.92 -7.36 -42.21
CA ARG A 74 -15.22 -7.84 -42.68
C ARG A 74 -16.12 -6.67 -43.06
N TYR A 75 -15.66 -5.84 -43.98
CA TYR A 75 -16.49 -5.10 -44.92
C TYR A 75 -15.67 -4.76 -46.16
#